data_AF-A0A963W6E4-F1
#
_entry.id   AF-A0A963W6E4-F1
#
_cell.length_a   1.000
_cell.length_b   1.000
_cell.length_c   1.000
_cell.angle_alpha   90.00
_cell.angle_beta   90.00
_cell.angle_gamma   90.00
#
_symmetry.space_group_name_H-M   'P 1'
#
loop_
_entity.id
_entity.type
_entity.pdbx_description
1 polymer ?
#
loop_
_entity_poly.entity_id
_entity_poly.type
_entity_poly.pdbx_seq_one_letter_code
_entity_poly.pdbx_strand_id
1 'polypeptide(L)'
;MANGEDPAGMGVFSLAGKATTIESLSDSTGSAWRIEIPADAWSGDVEIAVDRSERRKGTSISFLLPGACKGLVENAVRDASQYYPIPVQFAGREMPRKDFLSGAIHVEEWNGSRIGIFQGQPYHWTPTVNFHGVTISSRLFEVAQVGRQAIHARIDIGHTPELQLVLPARKEFVENAGLTALKAACEVACYRAIATQKSHSLSFENYSRAATLGVPLAEAEAALTAWEPDIADNDTGTEAGERRTITGDEFLMDAHEAHFGQIIARALRGKPIRSKLVDRNSRFEGYSWYDTLREMRDPTFVVRTNAAVHTVDAIAADPPLDAITIAKEIHLEYAIDDQGSDNAARERVEADIVLTFPDGCRSDGIEDVTIAYVASDALQPDILVDLLDNACFSAWNDSDADSWDTQHDRFLRDARELSYRILVGENAAIASQFRDAIARIMWTLPKGKRVEIAFTHDSPIAVEVSDLPGTN
;
A
#
# COMPACT_ATOMS: atom_id res chain seq x y z
N MET A 1 22.21 44.41 -28.49
CA MET A 1 21.93 42.98 -28.73
C MET A 1 20.65 42.68 -27.98
N ALA A 2 19.54 42.53 -28.69
CA ALA A 2 18.25 42.25 -28.08
C ALA A 2 18.20 40.75 -27.75
N ASN A 3 18.00 40.43 -26.48
CA ASN A 3 17.64 39.08 -26.04
C ASN A 3 16.24 38.80 -26.62
N GLY A 4 16.18 38.09 -27.74
CA GLY A 4 14.93 37.60 -28.29
C GLY A 4 14.27 36.66 -27.27
N GLU A 5 13.01 36.93 -26.95
CA GLU A 5 12.16 35.96 -26.26
C GLU A 5 12.23 34.62 -27.00
N ASP A 6 12.45 33.54 -26.25
CA ASP A 6 12.36 32.18 -26.78
C ASP A 6 10.90 31.95 -27.27
N PRO A 7 10.67 31.75 -28.59
CA PRO A 7 9.34 31.57 -29.17
C PRO A 7 8.72 30.21 -28.84
N ALA A 8 9.42 29.35 -28.10
CA ALA A 8 8.82 28.17 -27.52
C ALA A 8 7.57 28.60 -26.71
N GLY A 9 6.44 27.91 -26.87
CA GLY A 9 5.30 28.03 -25.97
C GLY A 9 4.14 28.95 -26.34
N MET A 10 4.16 29.58 -27.51
CA MET A 10 2.93 30.09 -28.13
C MET A 10 2.42 29.07 -29.17
N GLY A 11 1.16 28.63 -29.03
CA GLY A 11 0.59 27.56 -29.87
C GLY A 11 0.59 27.85 -31.38
N VAL A 12 0.75 29.10 -31.81
CA VAL A 12 0.92 29.44 -33.24
C VAL A 12 2.34 29.15 -33.75
N PHE A 13 3.36 29.25 -32.90
CA PHE A 13 4.75 29.00 -33.27
C PHE A 13 5.09 27.52 -33.38
N SER A 14 4.20 26.61 -32.97
CA SER A 14 4.34 25.19 -33.35
C SER A 14 4.23 24.98 -34.87
N LEU A 15 3.83 26.00 -35.62
CA LEU A 15 3.82 26.02 -37.08
C LEU A 15 5.13 26.56 -37.69
N ALA A 16 6.09 27.01 -36.88
CA ALA A 16 7.39 27.45 -37.37
C ALA A 16 8.06 26.36 -38.21
N GLY A 17 8.68 26.75 -39.33
CA GLY A 17 9.19 25.80 -40.32
C GLY A 17 8.13 25.26 -41.29
N LYS A 18 6.86 25.69 -41.19
CA LYS A 18 5.79 25.33 -42.13
C LYS A 18 5.29 26.58 -42.87
N ALA A 19 5.13 26.45 -44.19
CA ALA A 19 4.40 27.44 -44.97
C ALA A 19 2.93 27.46 -44.51
N THR A 20 2.47 28.62 -44.04
CA THR A 20 1.18 28.77 -43.36
C THR A 20 0.42 29.97 -43.90
N THR A 21 -0.86 29.79 -44.22
CA THR A 21 -1.79 30.87 -44.54
C THR A 21 -2.75 31.06 -43.38
N ILE A 22 -2.89 32.30 -42.89
CA ILE A 22 -3.87 32.66 -41.86
C ILE A 22 -4.84 33.68 -42.46
N GLU A 23 -6.13 33.42 -42.31
CA GLU A 23 -7.20 34.35 -42.70
C GLU A 23 -8.12 34.58 -41.53
N SER A 24 -8.46 35.83 -41.24
CA SER A 24 -9.35 36.16 -40.12
C SER A 24 -10.27 37.33 -40.43
N LEU A 25 -11.51 37.26 -39.91
CA LEU A 25 -12.42 38.38 -39.79
C LEU A 25 -12.85 38.49 -38.32
N SER A 26 -12.48 39.59 -37.68
CA SER A 26 -13.01 39.96 -36.36
C SER A 26 -14.41 40.58 -36.51
N ASP A 27 -15.29 40.29 -35.56
CA ASP A 27 -16.61 40.90 -35.47
C ASP A 27 -16.53 42.44 -35.26
N SER A 28 -15.36 42.97 -34.87
CA SER A 28 -15.15 44.40 -34.58
C SER A 28 -14.55 45.25 -35.71
N THR A 29 -13.86 44.66 -36.69
CA THR A 29 -13.05 45.42 -37.68
C THR A 29 -13.72 45.55 -39.06
N GLY A 30 -14.79 44.79 -39.32
CA GLY A 30 -15.61 44.91 -40.54
C GLY A 30 -14.93 44.52 -41.86
N SER A 31 -13.64 44.22 -41.87
CA SER A 31 -12.87 43.78 -43.05
C SER A 31 -11.99 42.59 -42.70
N ALA A 32 -12.00 41.58 -43.57
CA ALA A 32 -11.20 40.37 -43.39
C ALA A 32 -9.79 40.57 -43.95
N TRP A 33 -8.82 39.92 -43.32
CA TRP A 33 -7.42 39.98 -43.72
C TRP A 33 -6.84 38.58 -43.92
N ARG A 34 -5.77 38.51 -44.70
CA ARG A 34 -4.97 37.30 -44.99
C ARG A 34 -3.49 37.62 -44.84
N ILE A 35 -2.74 36.66 -44.30
CA ILE A 35 -1.28 36.64 -44.35
C ILE A 35 -0.80 35.28 -44.86
N GLU A 36 0.32 35.31 -45.57
CA GLU A 36 1.06 34.11 -45.98
C GLU A 36 2.44 34.16 -45.34
N ILE A 37 2.74 33.16 -44.52
CA ILE A 37 3.98 33.04 -43.77
C ILE A 37 4.81 31.93 -44.41
N PRO A 38 5.89 32.26 -45.15
CA PRO A 38 6.87 31.27 -45.60
C PRO A 38 7.47 30.47 -44.44
N ALA A 39 7.96 29.26 -44.73
CA ALA A 39 8.51 28.35 -43.72
C ALA A 39 9.69 28.94 -42.93
N ASP A 40 10.46 29.83 -43.55
CA ASP A 40 11.65 30.52 -43.01
C ASP A 40 11.36 31.90 -42.43
N ALA A 41 10.13 32.41 -42.53
CA ALA A 41 9.75 33.79 -42.14
C ALA A 41 9.19 33.92 -40.71
N TRP A 42 9.50 32.98 -39.82
CA TRP A 42 8.96 32.95 -38.44
C TRP A 42 9.84 33.69 -37.42
N SER A 43 11.05 34.11 -37.79
CA SER A 43 11.99 34.81 -36.90
C SER A 43 11.74 36.32 -36.76
N GLY A 44 10.86 36.88 -37.60
CA GLY A 44 10.61 38.33 -37.67
C GLY A 44 11.61 39.10 -38.54
N ASP A 45 12.57 38.41 -39.17
CA ASP A 45 13.57 39.04 -40.07
C ASP A 45 13.00 39.38 -41.46
N VAL A 46 11.80 38.85 -41.77
CA VAL A 46 11.12 39.03 -43.06
C VAL A 46 9.78 39.72 -42.81
N GLU A 47 9.52 40.82 -43.52
CA GLU A 47 8.24 41.52 -43.46
C GLU A 47 7.15 40.68 -44.13
N ILE A 48 6.05 40.43 -43.42
CA ILE A 48 4.90 39.65 -43.89
C ILE A 48 3.81 40.63 -44.32
N ALA A 49 3.44 40.60 -45.61
CA ALA A 49 2.37 41.43 -46.14
C ALA A 49 1.00 41.00 -45.58
N VAL A 50 0.15 41.99 -45.32
CA VAL A 50 -1.26 41.80 -44.90
C VAL A 50 -2.17 42.16 -46.06
N ASP A 51 -2.80 41.15 -46.64
CA ASP A 51 -3.72 41.27 -47.76
C ASP A 51 -5.19 41.30 -47.32
N ARG A 52 -6.07 41.77 -48.21
CA ARG A 52 -7.52 41.65 -48.02
C ARG A 52 -7.99 40.22 -48.27
N SER A 53 -8.92 39.74 -47.46
CA SER A 53 -9.58 38.43 -47.64
C SER A 53 -11.08 38.59 -47.89
N GLU A 54 -11.70 37.58 -48.49
CA GLU A 54 -13.16 37.47 -48.66
C GLU A 54 -13.82 36.64 -47.53
N ARG A 55 -13.06 36.29 -46.48
CA ARG A 55 -13.54 35.47 -45.37
C ARG A 55 -14.77 36.10 -44.71
N ARG A 56 -15.83 35.31 -44.55
CA ARG A 56 -17.11 35.80 -44.01
C ARG A 56 -17.19 35.87 -42.49
N LYS A 57 -16.44 35.04 -41.75
CA LYS A 57 -16.38 35.03 -40.27
C LYS A 57 -15.25 34.15 -39.72
N GLY A 58 -14.72 34.51 -38.55
CA GLY A 58 -13.82 33.67 -37.75
C GLY A 58 -12.40 33.58 -38.33
N THR A 59 -11.61 32.60 -37.90
CA THR A 59 -10.21 32.42 -38.31
C THR A 59 -9.99 31.07 -38.98
N SER A 60 -9.16 31.02 -40.03
CA SER A 60 -8.66 29.78 -40.64
C SER A 60 -7.14 29.81 -40.65
N ILE A 61 -6.55 28.66 -40.36
CA ILE A 61 -5.11 28.43 -40.40
C ILE A 61 -4.91 27.22 -41.30
N SER A 62 -4.18 27.41 -42.40
CA SER A 62 -3.94 26.40 -43.42
C SER A 62 -2.44 26.19 -43.56
N PHE A 63 -1.98 24.95 -43.48
CA PHE A 63 -0.58 24.58 -43.65
C PHE A 63 -0.48 23.19 -44.28
N LEU A 64 0.65 22.91 -44.93
CA LEU A 64 0.93 21.58 -45.45
C LEU A 64 1.52 20.69 -44.34
N LEU A 65 0.99 19.48 -44.20
CA LEU A 65 1.55 18.45 -43.33
C LEU A 65 2.03 17.27 -44.18
N PRO A 66 3.30 17.27 -44.65
CA PRO A 66 3.83 16.20 -45.50
C PRO A 66 3.77 14.84 -44.81
N GLY A 67 3.38 13.80 -45.55
CA GLY A 67 3.33 12.42 -45.03
C GLY A 67 2.19 12.12 -44.04
N ALA A 68 1.31 13.08 -43.74
CA ALA A 68 0.16 12.82 -42.89
C ALA A 68 -0.90 11.96 -43.60
N CYS A 69 -1.21 10.81 -43.03
CA CYS A 69 -2.38 10.04 -43.43
C CYS A 69 -3.61 10.46 -42.60
N LYS A 70 -4.81 10.31 -43.18
CA LYS A 70 -6.07 10.72 -42.55
C LYS A 70 -6.24 10.14 -41.13
N GLY A 71 -5.90 8.87 -40.93
CA GLY A 71 -6.06 8.19 -39.65
C GLY A 71 -5.15 8.75 -38.55
N LEU A 72 -3.91 9.11 -38.88
CA LEU A 72 -2.98 9.70 -37.91
C LEU A 72 -3.46 11.07 -37.43
N VAL A 73 -3.95 11.90 -38.37
CA VAL A 73 -4.50 13.22 -38.03
C VAL A 73 -5.80 13.09 -37.25
N GLU A 74 -6.68 12.16 -37.63
CA GLU A 74 -7.92 11.91 -36.90
C GLU A 74 -7.66 11.51 -35.44
N ASN A 75 -6.68 10.64 -35.20
CA ASN A 75 -6.29 10.25 -33.83
C ASN A 75 -5.72 11.43 -33.04
N ALA A 76 -4.80 12.21 -33.63
CA ALA A 76 -4.25 13.38 -32.96
C ALA A 76 -5.32 14.43 -32.61
N VAL A 77 -6.28 14.67 -33.51
CA VAL A 77 -7.41 15.57 -33.25
C VAL A 77 -8.33 15.00 -32.17
N ARG A 78 -8.59 13.70 -32.19
CA ARG A 78 -9.39 13.02 -31.16
C ARG A 78 -8.76 13.18 -29.78
N ASP A 79 -7.47 12.91 -29.66
CA ASP A 79 -6.75 13.01 -28.39
C ASP A 79 -6.73 14.46 -27.88
N ALA A 80 -6.44 15.43 -28.75
CA ALA A 80 -6.40 16.85 -28.39
C ALA A 80 -7.78 17.45 -28.09
N SER A 81 -8.85 16.93 -28.70
CA SER A 81 -10.21 17.46 -28.54
C SER A 81 -11.01 16.81 -27.41
N GLN A 82 -10.51 15.71 -26.84
CA GLN A 82 -11.23 14.88 -25.88
C GLN A 82 -11.83 15.68 -24.71
N TYR A 83 -11.07 16.64 -24.16
CA TYR A 83 -11.51 17.50 -23.04
C TYR A 83 -11.61 18.97 -23.42
N TYR A 84 -11.67 19.27 -24.73
CA TYR A 84 -11.71 20.63 -25.22
C TYR A 84 -13.09 21.27 -24.94
N PRO A 85 -13.16 22.56 -24.57
CA PRO A 85 -14.40 23.18 -24.09
C PRO A 85 -15.43 23.46 -25.19
N ILE A 86 -15.03 23.45 -26.47
CA ILE A 86 -15.92 23.67 -27.62
C ILE A 86 -16.00 22.45 -28.55
N PRO A 87 -17.10 22.26 -29.30
CA PRO A 87 -17.20 21.18 -30.29
C PRO A 87 -16.09 21.24 -31.33
N VAL A 88 -15.48 20.10 -31.61
CA VAL A 88 -14.44 19.95 -32.64
C VAL A 88 -14.94 19.00 -33.72
N GLN A 89 -14.74 19.36 -34.98
CA GLN A 89 -15.10 18.52 -36.11
C GLN A 89 -13.86 18.14 -36.91
N PHE A 90 -13.78 16.88 -37.32
CA PHE A 90 -12.80 16.38 -38.29
C PHE A 90 -13.52 15.82 -39.51
N ALA A 91 -13.20 16.32 -40.70
CA ALA A 91 -13.84 15.94 -41.96
C ALA A 91 -15.39 15.96 -41.91
N GLY A 92 -15.96 16.98 -41.27
CA GLY A 92 -17.41 17.18 -41.14
C GLY A 92 -18.10 16.28 -40.10
N ARG A 93 -17.35 15.48 -39.35
CA ARG A 93 -17.86 14.65 -38.25
C ARG A 93 -17.42 15.23 -36.91
N GLU A 94 -18.34 15.32 -35.97
CA GLU A 94 -18.04 15.74 -34.60
C GLU A 94 -17.15 14.70 -33.90
N MET A 95 -16.11 15.18 -33.22
CA MET A 95 -15.20 14.36 -32.44
C MET A 95 -15.79 14.04 -31.06
N PRO A 96 -15.58 12.82 -30.54
CA PRO A 96 -16.09 12.45 -29.23
C PRO A 96 -15.43 13.31 -28.15
N ARG A 97 -16.26 13.88 -27.26
CA ARG A 97 -15.83 14.67 -26.11
C ARG A 97 -16.18 13.92 -24.82
N LYS A 98 -15.39 14.14 -23.79
CA LYS A 98 -15.61 13.63 -22.44
C LYS A 98 -15.58 14.78 -21.45
N ASP A 99 -16.38 14.67 -20.39
CA ASP A 99 -16.19 15.52 -19.22
C ASP A 99 -14.92 15.04 -18.49
N PHE A 100 -13.99 15.96 -18.25
CA PHE A 100 -12.74 15.67 -17.54
C PHE A 100 -13.00 15.18 -16.11
N LEU A 101 -14.08 15.64 -15.49
CA LEU A 101 -14.45 15.26 -14.12
C LEU A 101 -15.44 14.09 -14.07
N SER A 102 -15.68 13.42 -15.21
CA SER A 102 -16.54 12.23 -15.25
C SER A 102 -16.03 11.16 -14.29
N GLY A 103 -16.91 10.68 -13.40
CA GLY A 103 -16.59 9.68 -12.38
C GLY A 103 -16.13 10.27 -11.03
N ALA A 104 -16.11 11.59 -10.88
CA ALA A 104 -15.93 12.22 -9.58
C ALA A 104 -17.09 11.87 -8.63
N ILE A 105 -16.77 11.62 -7.36
CA ILE A 105 -17.76 11.38 -6.30
C ILE A 105 -18.41 12.67 -5.80
N HIS A 106 -17.75 13.82 -6.04
CA HIS A 106 -18.22 15.16 -5.71
C HIS A 106 -17.62 16.15 -6.71
N VAL A 107 -18.42 17.14 -7.12
CA VAL A 107 -17.96 18.23 -7.99
C VAL A 107 -18.50 19.55 -7.46
N GLU A 108 -17.64 20.56 -7.35
CA GLU A 108 -18.05 21.92 -6.97
C GLU A 108 -17.41 22.99 -7.85
N GLU A 109 -18.10 24.13 -7.97
CA GLU A 109 -17.63 25.30 -8.71
C GLU A 109 -16.69 26.13 -7.83
N TRP A 110 -15.57 26.57 -8.42
CA TRP A 110 -14.57 27.42 -7.77
C TRP A 110 -13.99 28.41 -8.78
N ASN A 111 -14.21 29.71 -8.56
CA ASN A 111 -13.64 30.80 -9.35
C ASN A 111 -13.78 30.63 -10.88
N GLY A 112 -14.94 30.14 -11.34
CA GLY A 112 -15.21 29.90 -12.76
C GLY A 112 -14.59 28.62 -13.33
N SER A 113 -14.06 27.74 -12.48
CA SER A 113 -13.55 26.39 -12.77
C SER A 113 -14.28 25.35 -11.94
N ARG A 114 -14.11 24.06 -12.25
CA ARG A 114 -14.75 22.95 -11.54
C ARG A 114 -13.71 22.09 -10.83
N ILE A 115 -13.90 21.83 -9.55
CA ILE A 115 -13.07 20.90 -8.77
C ILE A 115 -13.85 19.59 -8.63
N GLY A 116 -13.26 18.48 -9.08
CA GLY A 116 -13.83 17.14 -8.93
C GLY A 116 -13.00 16.29 -7.97
N ILE A 117 -13.67 15.55 -7.10
CA ILE A 117 -13.06 14.72 -6.08
C ILE A 117 -13.21 13.24 -6.44
N PHE A 118 -12.12 12.48 -6.31
CA PHE A 118 -12.03 11.08 -6.72
C PHE A 118 -11.53 10.20 -5.58
N GLN A 119 -11.92 8.94 -5.58
CA GLN A 119 -11.42 7.91 -4.66
C GLN A 119 -10.33 7.05 -5.32
N GLY A 120 -9.41 6.57 -4.51
CA GLY A 120 -8.27 5.75 -4.92
C GLY A 120 -7.02 6.58 -5.16
N GLN A 121 -5.90 5.88 -5.34
CA GLN A 121 -4.64 6.54 -5.69
C GLN A 121 -4.65 6.93 -7.17
N PRO A 122 -4.24 8.16 -7.51
CA PRO A 122 -4.04 8.52 -8.90
C PRO A 122 -2.91 7.66 -9.47
N TYR A 123 -3.17 6.95 -10.57
CA TYR A 123 -2.11 6.28 -11.33
C TYR A 123 -1.05 7.33 -11.68
N HIS A 124 0.25 7.04 -11.58
CA HIS A 124 1.36 8.02 -11.65
C HIS A 124 1.34 8.94 -12.90
N TRP A 125 0.55 8.60 -13.92
CA TRP A 125 0.45 9.29 -15.22
C TRP A 125 -0.95 9.86 -15.48
N THR A 126 -1.88 9.74 -14.53
CA THR A 126 -3.25 10.26 -14.70
C THR A 126 -3.23 11.78 -14.60
N PRO A 127 -3.68 12.51 -15.64
CA PRO A 127 -3.77 13.95 -15.54
C PRO A 127 -4.78 14.37 -14.47
N THR A 128 -4.41 15.36 -13.66
CA THR A 128 -5.25 15.91 -12.58
C THR A 128 -5.78 17.30 -12.92
N VAL A 129 -5.31 17.89 -14.02
CA VAL A 129 -5.68 19.24 -14.46
C VAL A 129 -6.05 19.18 -15.94
N ASN A 130 -7.19 19.77 -16.29
CA ASN A 130 -7.52 20.13 -17.66
C ASN A 130 -7.47 21.65 -17.82
N PHE A 131 -6.49 22.15 -18.57
CA PHE A 131 -6.36 23.56 -18.94
C PHE A 131 -6.88 23.74 -20.37
N HIS A 132 -8.20 23.88 -20.52
CA HIS A 132 -8.87 24.07 -21.81
C HIS A 132 -8.49 23.02 -22.89
N GLY A 133 -8.39 21.75 -22.50
CA GLY A 133 -8.00 20.63 -23.35
C GLY A 133 -6.51 20.25 -23.26
N VAL A 134 -5.67 21.09 -22.66
CA VAL A 134 -4.28 20.72 -22.32
C VAL A 134 -4.27 20.05 -20.96
N THR A 135 -4.05 18.75 -20.94
CA THR A 135 -4.04 17.98 -19.69
C THR A 135 -2.64 17.87 -19.10
N ILE A 136 -2.49 18.16 -17.82
CA ILE A 136 -1.23 18.02 -17.09
C ILE A 136 -1.42 17.28 -15.77
N SER A 137 -0.33 16.73 -15.25
CA SER A 137 -0.28 16.10 -13.93
C SER A 137 0.30 17.11 -12.93
N SER A 138 -0.49 17.44 -11.90
CA SER A 138 -0.08 18.30 -10.80
C SER A 138 -0.64 17.78 -9.48
N ARG A 139 0.16 17.84 -8.41
CA ARG A 139 -0.29 17.45 -7.07
C ARG A 139 -1.10 18.61 -6.46
N LEU A 140 -2.43 18.50 -6.56
CA LEU A 140 -3.36 19.49 -6.04
C LEU A 140 -3.58 19.31 -4.53
N PHE A 141 -4.23 18.22 -4.15
CA PHE A 141 -4.41 17.79 -2.76
C PHE A 141 -4.85 16.32 -2.73
N GLU A 142 -4.39 15.60 -1.71
CA GLU A 142 -4.77 14.22 -1.43
C GLU A 142 -4.87 14.04 0.09
N VAL A 143 -5.88 13.33 0.54
CA VAL A 143 -6.07 12.95 1.95
C VAL A 143 -6.28 11.45 2.06
N ALA A 144 -5.48 10.80 2.90
CA ALA A 144 -5.59 9.38 3.18
C ALA A 144 -6.67 9.09 4.22
N GLN A 145 -7.28 7.91 4.13
CA GLN A 145 -8.19 7.37 5.12
C GLN A 145 -7.67 6.00 5.59
N VAL A 146 -7.70 5.75 6.89
CA VAL A 146 -7.20 4.49 7.47
C VAL A 146 -8.08 3.32 7.01
N GLY A 147 -7.46 2.29 6.43
CA GLY A 147 -8.16 1.10 5.91
C GLY A 147 -9.17 1.40 4.80
N ARG A 148 -9.05 2.54 4.09
CA ARG A 148 -9.93 2.94 2.97
C ARG A 148 -9.12 3.59 1.86
N GLN A 149 -9.74 3.74 0.70
CA GLN A 149 -9.12 4.46 -0.41
C GLN A 149 -8.91 5.95 -0.08
N ALA A 150 -7.74 6.47 -0.45
CA ALA A 150 -7.43 7.89 -0.38
C ALA A 150 -8.38 8.69 -1.29
N ILE A 151 -8.52 9.98 -0.99
CA ILE A 151 -9.34 10.92 -1.75
C ILE A 151 -8.44 12.01 -2.32
N HIS A 152 -8.59 12.31 -3.61
CA HIS A 152 -7.77 13.29 -4.31
C HIS A 152 -8.60 14.22 -5.20
N ALA A 153 -8.09 15.43 -5.41
CA ALA A 153 -8.73 16.44 -6.25
C ALA A 153 -8.20 16.43 -7.69
N ARG A 154 -9.09 16.75 -8.63
CA ARG A 154 -8.79 17.12 -10.02
C ARG A 154 -9.51 18.42 -10.36
N ILE A 155 -9.01 19.17 -11.32
CA ILE A 155 -9.60 20.43 -11.76
C ILE A 155 -9.82 20.47 -13.27
N ASP A 156 -11.01 20.95 -13.64
CA ASP A 156 -11.32 21.38 -15.00
C ASP A 156 -11.39 22.92 -15.04
N ILE A 157 -10.42 23.53 -15.74
CA ILE A 157 -10.23 24.98 -15.73
C ILE A 157 -11.18 25.65 -16.73
N GLY A 158 -12.01 26.54 -16.21
CA GLY A 158 -12.82 27.49 -16.97
C GLY A 158 -12.22 28.89 -16.89
N HIS A 159 -12.99 29.88 -16.46
CA HIS A 159 -12.55 31.28 -16.46
C HIS A 159 -11.82 31.67 -15.16
N THR A 160 -10.58 31.17 -14.99
CA THR A 160 -9.73 31.48 -13.82
C THR A 160 -8.40 32.11 -14.26
N PRO A 161 -8.37 33.44 -14.50
CA PRO A 161 -7.20 34.12 -15.10
C PRO A 161 -5.95 34.15 -14.20
N GLU A 162 -6.15 33.93 -12.90
CA GLU A 162 -5.08 33.83 -11.89
C GLU A 162 -4.23 32.55 -12.07
N LEU A 163 -4.77 31.52 -12.72
CA LEU A 163 -4.05 30.27 -13.00
C LEU A 163 -3.32 30.35 -14.33
N GLN A 164 -2.02 30.14 -14.29
CA GLN A 164 -1.15 30.22 -15.46
C GLN A 164 -0.24 28.99 -15.52
N LEU A 165 0.06 28.53 -16.73
CA LEU A 165 1.05 27.48 -16.95
C LEU A 165 2.40 28.10 -17.30
N VAL A 166 3.47 27.47 -16.85
CA VAL A 166 4.84 27.90 -17.17
C VAL A 166 5.06 27.82 -18.68
N LEU A 167 5.45 28.95 -19.26
CA LEU A 167 5.92 29.03 -20.63
C LEU A 167 7.40 28.61 -20.67
N PRO A 168 7.87 27.94 -21.72
CA PRO A 168 7.15 27.66 -22.95
C PRO A 168 6.30 26.38 -22.93
N ALA A 169 6.70 25.39 -22.14
CA ALA A 169 6.28 24.01 -22.33
C ALA A 169 4.85 23.71 -21.84
N ARG A 170 4.28 24.56 -20.99
CA ARG A 170 2.93 24.42 -20.39
C ARG A 170 2.71 23.08 -19.68
N LYS A 171 3.75 22.55 -19.04
CA LYS A 171 3.72 21.25 -18.34
C LYS A 171 3.39 21.37 -16.86
N GLU A 172 3.52 22.56 -16.29
CA GLU A 172 3.32 22.83 -14.86
C GLU A 172 2.73 24.22 -14.65
N PHE A 173 2.17 24.45 -13.46
CA PHE A 173 1.64 25.76 -13.07
C PHE A 173 2.77 26.73 -12.69
N VAL A 174 2.52 28.02 -12.93
CA VAL A 174 3.29 29.09 -12.29
C VAL A 174 2.95 29.10 -10.80
N GLU A 175 3.97 29.06 -9.94
CA GLU A 175 3.78 29.20 -8.49
C GLU A 175 3.37 30.64 -8.15
N ASN A 176 2.08 30.83 -7.87
CA ASN A 176 1.48 32.13 -7.58
C ASN A 176 0.33 32.01 -6.56
N ALA A 177 -0.23 33.16 -6.15
CA ALA A 177 -1.34 33.19 -5.19
C ALA A 177 -2.59 32.44 -5.68
N GLY A 178 -2.84 32.42 -6.99
CA GLY A 178 -3.93 31.67 -7.60
C GLY A 178 -3.79 30.16 -7.42
N LEU A 179 -2.59 29.61 -7.62
CA LEU A 179 -2.29 28.20 -7.38
C LEU A 179 -2.38 27.85 -5.89
N THR A 180 -1.89 28.73 -5.01
CA THR A 180 -2.06 28.55 -3.56
C THR A 180 -3.54 28.49 -3.17
N ALA A 181 -4.36 29.41 -3.71
CA ALA A 181 -5.79 29.44 -3.48
C ALA A 181 -6.50 28.19 -4.04
N LEU A 182 -6.06 27.69 -5.20
CA LEU A 182 -6.55 26.44 -5.77
C LEU A 182 -6.26 25.24 -4.86
N LYS A 183 -5.01 25.08 -4.41
CA LYS A 183 -4.64 23.96 -3.51
C LYS A 183 -5.46 23.99 -2.22
N ALA A 184 -5.67 25.17 -1.64
CA ALA A 184 -6.53 25.34 -0.47
C ALA A 184 -8.01 25.00 -0.75
N ALA A 185 -8.54 25.40 -1.92
CA ALA A 185 -9.90 25.05 -2.32
C ALA A 185 -10.07 23.54 -2.55
N CYS A 186 -9.08 22.88 -3.16
CA CYS A 186 -9.04 21.43 -3.33
C CYS A 186 -9.04 20.69 -1.98
N GLU A 187 -8.28 21.18 -1.00
CA GLU A 187 -8.28 20.64 0.38
C GLU A 187 -9.68 20.69 0.99
N VAL A 188 -10.33 21.86 0.95
CA VAL A 188 -11.70 22.05 1.47
C VAL A 188 -12.70 21.15 0.74
N ALA A 189 -12.62 21.07 -0.60
CA ALA A 189 -13.49 20.24 -1.41
C ALA A 189 -13.35 18.74 -1.08
N CYS A 190 -12.13 18.25 -0.81
CA CYS A 190 -11.91 16.89 -0.34
C CYS A 190 -12.63 16.62 0.99
N TYR A 191 -12.50 17.51 1.97
CA TYR A 191 -13.21 17.35 3.25
C TYR A 191 -14.73 17.44 3.10
N ARG A 192 -15.25 18.31 2.24
CA ARG A 192 -16.69 18.38 1.94
C ARG A 192 -17.19 17.09 1.30
N ALA A 193 -16.44 16.53 0.36
CA ALA A 193 -16.78 15.23 -0.23
C ALA A 193 -16.82 14.12 0.84
N ILE A 194 -15.89 14.14 1.80
CA ILE A 194 -15.90 13.21 2.94
C ILE A 194 -17.13 13.43 3.82
N ALA A 195 -17.52 14.70 4.07
CA ALA A 195 -18.70 15.03 4.88
C ALA A 195 -20.02 14.48 4.29
N THR A 196 -20.08 14.22 2.98
CA THR A 196 -21.25 13.60 2.34
C THR A 196 -21.31 12.07 2.50
N GLN A 197 -20.21 11.44 2.93
CA GLN A 197 -20.17 10.00 3.17
C GLN A 197 -20.86 9.66 4.49
N LYS A 198 -21.38 8.43 4.59
CA LYS A 198 -22.04 7.95 5.82
C LYS A 198 -21.10 7.93 7.04
N SER A 199 -19.83 7.61 6.82
CA SER A 199 -18.77 7.62 7.82
C SER A 199 -17.41 7.79 7.15
N HIS A 200 -16.38 8.14 7.92
CA HIS A 200 -15.00 8.26 7.44
C HIS A 200 -14.02 7.61 8.40
N SER A 201 -12.77 7.45 7.96
CA SER A 201 -11.66 6.95 8.79
C SER A 201 -10.42 7.85 8.68
N LEU A 202 -10.63 9.16 8.63
CA LEU A 202 -9.57 10.16 8.73
C LEU A 202 -8.79 10.01 10.03
N SER A 203 -7.48 10.29 9.97
CA SER A 203 -6.69 10.56 11.18
C SER A 203 -7.27 11.74 11.96
N PHE A 204 -7.04 11.78 13.26
CA PHE A 204 -7.47 12.88 14.12
C PHE A 204 -6.88 14.22 13.68
N GLU A 205 -5.65 14.22 13.17
CA GLU A 205 -5.02 15.39 12.56
C GLU A 205 -5.84 15.95 11.39
N ASN A 206 -6.23 15.10 10.43
CA ASN A 206 -7.00 15.52 9.26
C ASN A 206 -8.44 15.90 9.64
N TYR A 207 -9.03 15.23 10.63
CA TYR A 207 -10.33 15.61 11.18
C TYR A 207 -10.30 17.00 11.84
N SER A 208 -9.29 17.25 12.68
CA SER A 208 -9.07 18.57 13.29
C SER A 208 -8.80 19.63 12.24
N ARG A 209 -8.00 19.31 11.21
CA ARG A 209 -7.73 20.19 10.07
C ARG A 209 -9.01 20.58 9.33
N ALA A 210 -9.90 19.63 9.06
CA ALA A 210 -11.20 19.91 8.43
C ALA A 210 -12.02 20.93 9.24
N ALA A 211 -12.06 20.78 10.56
CA ALA A 211 -12.74 21.72 11.45
C ALA A 211 -12.13 23.14 11.39
N THR A 212 -10.78 23.26 11.36
CA THR A 212 -10.11 24.58 11.20
C THR A 212 -10.43 25.26 9.87
N LEU A 213 -10.78 24.48 8.84
CA LEU A 213 -11.17 24.95 7.53
C LEU A 213 -12.68 25.22 7.42
N GLY A 214 -13.43 25.09 8.51
CA GLY A 214 -14.87 25.32 8.56
C GLY A 214 -15.70 24.20 7.93
N VAL A 215 -15.15 22.98 7.81
CA VAL A 215 -15.88 21.79 7.35
C VAL A 215 -16.14 20.89 8.57
N PRO A 216 -17.33 21.00 9.20
CA PRO A 216 -17.65 20.14 10.34
C PRO A 216 -17.85 18.70 9.86
N LEU A 217 -17.13 17.78 10.51
CA LEU A 217 -17.28 16.34 10.32
C LEU A 217 -17.77 15.72 11.63
N ALA A 218 -18.47 14.58 11.55
CA ALA A 218 -18.67 13.74 12.71
C ALA A 218 -17.33 13.09 13.12
N GLU A 219 -17.23 12.50 14.31
CA GLU A 219 -16.05 11.68 14.61
C GLU A 219 -15.91 10.52 13.62
N ALA A 220 -14.67 10.06 13.42
CA ALA A 220 -14.41 8.91 12.57
C ALA A 220 -15.20 7.68 13.05
N GLU A 221 -15.48 6.78 12.12
CA GLU A 221 -16.04 5.48 12.42
C GLU A 221 -15.18 4.79 13.49
N ALA A 222 -15.81 4.44 14.62
CA ALA A 222 -15.19 3.70 15.71
C ALA A 222 -14.95 2.25 15.25
N ALA A 223 -13.87 2.05 14.50
CA ALA A 223 -13.48 0.76 13.96
C ALA A 223 -11.95 0.64 13.89
N LEU A 224 -11.44 -0.49 14.35
CA LEU A 224 -10.01 -0.84 14.32
C LEU A 224 -9.83 -2.25 13.76
N THR A 225 -8.60 -2.59 13.41
CA THR A 225 -8.22 -3.93 12.97
C THR A 225 -8.09 -4.84 14.19
N ALA A 226 -8.62 -6.05 14.13
CA ALA A 226 -8.43 -7.05 15.19
C ALA A 226 -6.95 -7.40 15.30
N TRP A 227 -6.42 -7.45 16.53
CA TRP A 227 -5.01 -7.76 16.71
C TRP A 227 -4.73 -9.21 16.33
N GLU A 228 -3.80 -9.40 15.41
CA GLU A 228 -3.25 -10.69 15.02
C GLU A 228 -1.72 -10.64 15.20
N PRO A 229 -1.10 -11.72 15.69
CA PRO A 229 0.34 -11.75 15.84
C PRO A 229 1.00 -11.65 14.46
N ASP A 230 2.07 -10.88 14.40
CA ASP A 230 2.86 -10.74 13.18
C ASP A 230 3.59 -12.05 12.83
N ILE A 231 4.03 -12.16 11.57
CA ILE A 231 4.90 -13.25 11.11
C ILE A 231 6.28 -12.70 10.76
N ALA A 232 7.33 -13.51 10.86
CA ALA A 232 8.69 -13.05 10.57
C ALA A 232 8.86 -12.68 9.08
N ASP A 233 8.21 -13.39 8.17
CA ASP A 233 8.23 -13.16 6.71
C ASP A 233 7.23 -12.07 6.27
N ASN A 234 7.08 -10.99 7.04
CA ASN A 234 6.04 -9.98 6.83
C ASN A 234 6.46 -8.80 5.92
N ASP A 235 7.28 -9.04 4.90
CA ASP A 235 7.85 -8.02 3.98
C ASP A 235 6.82 -7.04 3.36
N THR A 236 5.52 -7.36 3.44
CA THR A 236 4.43 -6.55 2.91
C THR A 236 3.68 -5.70 3.93
N GLY A 237 3.90 -5.87 5.25
CA GLY A 237 3.26 -5.07 6.31
C GLY A 237 1.73 -5.03 6.23
N THR A 238 1.10 -6.09 5.73
CA THR A 238 -0.35 -6.14 5.52
C THR A 238 -1.05 -6.27 6.87
N GLU A 239 -2.01 -5.39 7.15
CA GLU A 239 -2.93 -5.53 8.30
C GLU A 239 -3.60 -6.91 8.23
N ALA A 240 -3.18 -7.85 9.07
CA ALA A 240 -3.60 -9.25 8.99
C ALA A 240 -5.01 -9.48 9.56
N GLY A 241 -5.46 -8.59 10.46
CA GLY A 241 -6.73 -8.72 11.16
C GLY A 241 -7.95 -8.26 10.38
N GLU A 242 -9.12 -8.74 10.79
CA GLU A 242 -10.40 -8.25 10.28
C GLU A 242 -10.76 -6.90 10.91
N ARG A 243 -11.33 -6.00 10.11
CA ARG A 243 -11.87 -4.73 10.60
C ARG A 243 -13.05 -4.99 11.55
N ARG A 244 -13.00 -4.40 12.74
CA ARG A 244 -13.99 -4.55 13.81
C ARG A 244 -14.56 -3.21 14.23
N THR A 245 -15.87 -3.17 14.49
CA THR A 245 -16.54 -2.05 15.14
C THR A 245 -16.24 -2.04 16.64
N ILE A 246 -15.84 -0.89 17.16
CA ILE A 246 -15.55 -0.66 18.57
C ILE A 246 -16.84 -0.40 19.34
N THR A 247 -17.00 -1.14 20.43
CA THR A 247 -18.16 -1.08 21.33
C THR A 247 -17.80 -0.59 22.74
N GLY A 248 -16.50 -0.50 23.05
CA GLY A 248 -15.95 -0.10 24.35
C GLY A 248 -15.49 -1.28 25.22
N ASP A 249 -15.71 -2.49 24.73
CA ASP A 249 -15.31 -3.75 25.38
C ASP A 249 -13.96 -4.26 24.88
N GLU A 250 -13.40 -3.64 23.84
CA GLU A 250 -12.14 -3.98 23.19
C GLU A 250 -10.93 -3.36 23.92
N PHE A 251 -9.76 -3.96 23.71
CA PHE A 251 -8.51 -3.52 24.30
C PHE A 251 -7.46 -3.26 23.23
N LEU A 252 -6.81 -2.10 23.29
CA LEU A 252 -5.67 -1.79 22.43
C LEU A 252 -4.51 -2.73 22.77
N MET A 253 -3.84 -3.21 21.72
CA MET A 253 -2.64 -4.03 21.81
C MET A 253 -1.57 -3.41 20.93
N ASP A 254 -0.36 -3.29 21.47
CA ASP A 254 0.79 -2.81 20.72
C ASP A 254 1.26 -3.84 19.69
N ALA A 255 1.94 -3.36 18.66
CA ALA A 255 2.64 -4.23 17.75
C ALA A 255 3.78 -4.94 18.50
N HIS A 256 3.88 -6.24 18.31
CA HIS A 256 4.95 -7.06 18.88
C HIS A 256 5.70 -7.75 17.76
N GLU A 257 6.98 -7.98 18.00
CA GLU A 257 7.81 -8.86 17.17
C GLU A 257 7.15 -10.24 17.03
N ALA A 258 7.31 -10.85 15.85
CA ALA A 258 6.63 -12.09 15.48
C ALA A 258 6.79 -13.18 16.56
N HIS A 259 8.02 -13.45 17.00
CA HIS A 259 8.29 -14.46 18.04
C HIS A 259 7.51 -14.23 19.35
N PHE A 260 7.36 -12.97 19.77
CA PHE A 260 6.67 -12.62 21.01
C PHE A 260 5.15 -12.55 20.83
N GLY A 261 4.68 -11.96 19.72
CA GLY A 261 3.27 -11.92 19.36
C GLY A 261 2.68 -13.33 19.22
N GLN A 262 3.37 -14.25 18.53
CA GLN A 262 2.91 -15.62 18.31
C GLN A 262 2.68 -16.38 19.63
N ILE A 263 3.60 -16.24 20.60
CA ILE A 263 3.44 -16.90 21.92
C ILE A 263 2.35 -16.25 22.78
N ILE A 264 2.14 -14.92 22.69
CA ILE A 264 0.99 -14.26 23.34
C ILE A 264 -0.32 -14.80 22.76
N ALA A 265 -0.42 -14.85 21.43
CA ALA A 265 -1.61 -15.35 20.75
C ALA A 265 -1.90 -16.82 21.12
N ARG A 266 -0.85 -17.63 21.27
CA ARG A 266 -0.96 -19.02 21.75
C ARG A 266 -1.47 -19.09 23.18
N ALA A 267 -0.87 -18.36 24.12
CA ALA A 267 -1.26 -18.37 25.53
C ALA A 267 -2.71 -17.90 25.73
N LEU A 268 -3.16 -16.94 24.94
CA LEU A 268 -4.53 -16.42 24.99
C LEU A 268 -5.53 -17.24 24.16
N ARG A 269 -5.11 -18.33 23.50
CA ARG A 269 -5.99 -19.17 22.69
C ARG A 269 -7.15 -19.72 23.53
N GLY A 270 -8.38 -19.53 23.06
CA GLY A 270 -9.59 -19.93 23.76
C GLY A 270 -9.96 -19.06 24.97
N LYS A 271 -9.19 -18.00 25.27
CA LYS A 271 -9.53 -17.01 26.30
C LYS A 271 -10.41 -15.92 25.68
N PRO A 272 -11.46 -15.44 26.39
CA PRO A 272 -12.33 -14.37 25.87
C PRO A 272 -11.58 -13.11 25.45
N ILE A 273 -10.52 -12.76 26.18
CA ILE A 273 -9.72 -11.56 25.91
C ILE A 273 -9.07 -11.56 24.53
N ARG A 274 -8.64 -12.72 23.99
CA ARG A 274 -8.02 -12.80 22.66
C ARG A 274 -8.92 -12.24 21.58
N SER A 275 -10.22 -12.52 21.70
CA SER A 275 -11.22 -12.03 20.76
C SER A 275 -11.55 -10.55 20.93
N LYS A 276 -10.99 -9.85 21.94
CA LYS A 276 -11.22 -8.43 22.24
C LYS A 276 -10.02 -7.52 21.94
N LEU A 277 -8.86 -8.10 21.62
CA LEU A 277 -7.68 -7.33 21.26
C LEU A 277 -7.83 -6.69 19.87
N VAL A 278 -7.44 -5.43 19.76
CA VAL A 278 -7.42 -4.64 18.51
C VAL A 278 -6.12 -3.86 18.42
N ASP A 279 -5.66 -3.60 17.20
CA ASP A 279 -4.39 -2.92 16.96
C ASP A 279 -4.43 -1.47 17.45
N ARG A 280 -3.37 -1.03 18.12
CA ARG A 280 -3.13 0.40 18.34
C ARG A 280 -2.91 1.08 16.99
N ASN A 281 -3.58 2.21 16.78
CA ASN A 281 -3.33 3.08 15.64
C ASN A 281 -3.33 4.54 16.09
N SER A 282 -2.13 5.08 16.28
CA SER A 282 -1.91 6.46 16.77
C SER A 282 -2.56 7.54 15.91
N ARG A 283 -2.94 7.23 14.66
CA ARG A 283 -3.71 8.15 13.81
C ARG A 283 -5.08 8.49 14.38
N PHE A 284 -5.62 7.69 15.30
CA PHE A 284 -6.91 7.95 15.95
C PHE A 284 -6.79 8.60 17.35
N GLU A 285 -5.57 8.81 17.87
CA GLU A 285 -5.38 9.50 19.15
C GLU A 285 -5.98 10.92 19.09
N GLY A 286 -6.86 11.23 20.05
CA GLY A 286 -7.64 12.46 20.11
C GLY A 286 -9.15 12.28 19.82
N TYR A 287 -9.56 11.17 19.19
CA TYR A 287 -10.99 10.87 19.06
C TYR A 287 -11.57 10.38 20.39
N SER A 288 -12.77 10.84 20.74
CA SER A 288 -13.38 10.54 22.05
C SER A 288 -13.58 9.04 22.27
N TRP A 289 -14.00 8.30 21.23
CA TRP A 289 -14.18 6.85 21.33
C TRP A 289 -12.85 6.10 21.46
N TYR A 290 -11.76 6.61 20.88
CA TYR A 290 -10.46 5.93 20.87
C TYR A 290 -9.73 6.15 22.19
N ASP A 291 -9.71 7.38 22.69
CA ASP A 291 -8.98 7.74 23.93
C ASP A 291 -9.60 7.13 25.20
N THR A 292 -10.84 6.63 25.11
CA THR A 292 -11.51 5.92 26.21
C THR A 292 -11.27 4.42 26.23
N LEU A 293 -10.63 3.87 25.18
CA LEU A 293 -10.29 2.45 25.17
C LEU A 293 -9.24 2.13 26.23
N ARG A 294 -9.35 0.93 26.81
CA ARG A 294 -8.33 0.37 27.67
C ARG A 294 -7.29 -0.37 26.83
N GLU A 295 -6.12 -0.59 27.37
CA GLU A 295 -5.01 -1.26 26.69
C GLU A 295 -4.53 -2.48 27.48
N MET A 296 -4.13 -3.52 26.75
CA MET A 296 -3.37 -4.62 27.31
C MET A 296 -1.91 -4.20 27.41
N ARG A 297 -1.42 -4.05 28.64
CA ARG A 297 -0.07 -3.56 28.92
C ARG A 297 0.87 -4.64 29.42
N ASP A 298 2.14 -4.43 29.09
CA ASP A 298 3.29 -5.19 29.56
C ASP A 298 3.06 -6.70 29.59
N PRO A 299 2.68 -7.33 28.46
CA PRO A 299 2.70 -8.78 28.37
C PRO A 299 4.10 -9.28 28.73
N THR A 300 4.17 -10.18 29.70
CA THR A 300 5.43 -10.73 30.20
C THR A 300 5.23 -12.19 30.54
N PHE A 301 6.14 -13.04 30.10
CA PHE A 301 6.12 -14.45 30.46
C PHE A 301 6.99 -14.72 31.68
N VAL A 302 6.45 -15.46 32.63
CA VAL A 302 7.17 -15.95 33.81
C VAL A 302 7.43 -17.43 33.64
N VAL A 303 8.71 -17.79 33.47
CA VAL A 303 9.18 -19.18 33.29
C VAL A 303 9.79 -19.66 34.59
N ARG A 304 9.20 -20.68 35.21
CA ARG A 304 9.76 -21.32 36.42
C ARG A 304 10.48 -22.60 36.07
N THR A 305 11.78 -22.67 36.40
CA THR A 305 12.59 -23.88 36.26
C THR A 305 12.86 -24.50 37.64
N ASN A 306 13.71 -25.54 37.68
CA ASN A 306 14.23 -26.06 38.95
C ASN A 306 15.23 -25.10 39.62
N ALA A 307 15.93 -24.29 38.82
CA ALA A 307 17.07 -23.50 39.27
C ALA A 307 16.70 -22.03 39.53
N ALA A 308 15.81 -21.46 38.72
CA ALA A 308 15.50 -20.03 38.75
C ALA A 308 14.08 -19.74 38.23
N VAL A 309 13.67 -18.49 38.42
CA VAL A 309 12.51 -17.89 37.77
C VAL A 309 13.05 -16.86 36.77
N HIS A 310 12.59 -16.95 35.53
CA HIS A 310 12.97 -16.06 34.45
C HIS A 310 11.75 -15.24 34.03
N THR A 311 11.96 -13.96 33.79
CA THR A 311 10.97 -13.04 33.25
C THR A 311 11.34 -12.77 31.80
N VAL A 312 10.42 -12.99 30.88
CA VAL A 312 10.65 -12.82 29.44
C VAL A 312 9.67 -11.78 28.91
N ASP A 313 10.20 -10.65 28.47
CA ASP A 313 9.45 -9.60 27.79
C ASP A 313 9.71 -9.66 26.28
N ALA A 314 9.31 -8.61 25.56
CA ALA A 314 9.50 -8.51 24.11
C ALA A 314 10.97 -8.38 23.68
N ILE A 315 11.90 -8.16 24.62
CA ILE A 315 13.33 -7.96 24.36
C ILE A 315 14.09 -9.25 24.65
N ALA A 316 14.04 -9.72 25.90
CA ALA A 316 14.84 -10.87 26.32
C ALA A 316 14.35 -11.50 27.63
N ALA A 317 14.95 -12.65 27.97
CA ALA A 317 14.80 -13.29 29.27
C ALA A 317 15.78 -12.72 30.32
N ASP A 318 15.28 -12.42 31.51
CA ASP A 318 16.07 -12.07 32.70
C ASP A 318 15.69 -12.94 33.92
N PRO A 319 16.63 -13.74 34.48
CA PRO A 319 17.94 -14.05 33.93
C PRO A 319 17.86 -14.75 32.56
N PRO A 320 18.94 -14.78 31.76
CA PRO A 320 18.94 -15.48 30.48
C PRO A 320 18.56 -16.96 30.60
N LEU A 321 17.86 -17.47 29.59
CA LEU A 321 17.51 -18.88 29.45
C LEU A 321 18.60 -19.62 28.66
N ASP A 322 18.80 -20.90 28.95
CA ASP A 322 19.57 -21.78 28.07
C ASP A 322 18.78 -22.00 26.77
N ALA A 323 19.50 -22.23 25.67
CA ALA A 323 18.92 -22.40 24.32
C ALA A 323 17.66 -23.28 24.31
N ILE A 324 17.68 -24.40 25.05
CA ILE A 324 16.50 -25.23 25.30
C ILE A 324 16.30 -25.41 26.80
N THR A 325 15.15 -24.99 27.31
CA THR A 325 14.80 -25.07 28.73
C THR A 325 13.49 -25.82 28.95
N ILE A 326 13.51 -26.86 29.78
CA ILE A 326 12.30 -27.54 30.26
C ILE A 326 11.82 -26.84 31.53
N ALA A 327 10.70 -26.13 31.43
CA ALA A 327 10.08 -25.41 32.53
C ALA A 327 9.12 -26.32 33.32
N LYS A 328 8.98 -26.04 34.61
CA LYS A 328 7.90 -26.60 35.44
C LYS A 328 6.56 -25.97 35.11
N GLU A 329 6.60 -24.66 34.84
CA GLU A 329 5.43 -23.83 34.75
C GLU A 329 5.77 -22.56 33.95
N ILE A 330 4.88 -22.14 33.05
CA ILE A 330 4.99 -20.90 32.30
C ILE A 330 3.66 -20.16 32.39
N HIS A 331 3.71 -18.85 32.58
CA HIS A 331 2.52 -18.00 32.62
C HIS A 331 2.75 -16.72 31.84
N LEU A 332 1.74 -16.30 31.10
CA LEU A 332 1.62 -14.93 30.60
C LEU A 332 0.99 -14.07 31.70
N GLU A 333 1.67 -13.00 32.08
CA GLU A 333 1.14 -11.95 32.94
C GLU A 333 0.96 -10.67 32.12
N TYR A 334 -0.17 -9.98 32.30
CA TYR A 334 -0.48 -8.71 31.63
C TYR A 334 -1.43 -7.88 32.48
N ALA A 335 -1.52 -6.58 32.21
CA ALA A 335 -2.50 -5.69 32.85
C ALA A 335 -3.51 -5.17 31.82
N ILE A 336 -4.72 -4.84 32.28
CA ILE A 336 -5.72 -4.10 31.48
C ILE A 336 -5.98 -2.78 32.17
N ASP A 337 -5.50 -1.71 31.56
CA ASP A 337 -5.53 -0.38 32.15
C ASP A 337 -6.12 0.66 31.20
N ASP A 338 -6.53 1.78 31.78
CA ASP A 338 -6.76 2.99 30.99
C ASP A 338 -5.45 3.45 30.36
N GLN A 339 -5.52 4.03 29.15
CA GLN A 339 -4.36 4.52 28.41
C GLN A 339 -3.52 5.47 29.28
N GLY A 340 -2.23 5.15 29.45
CA GLY A 340 -1.28 5.93 30.25
C GLY A 340 -1.38 5.81 31.78
N SER A 341 -2.27 4.96 32.32
CA SER A 341 -2.25 4.54 33.74
C SER A 341 -1.11 3.54 34.03
N ASP A 342 -0.94 3.07 35.26
CA ASP A 342 -0.12 1.88 35.58
C ASP A 342 -0.53 1.35 36.97
N ASN A 343 -1.83 1.07 37.10
CA ASN A 343 -2.42 0.82 38.41
C ASN A 343 -3.29 -0.45 38.45
N ALA A 344 -3.53 -1.10 37.30
CA ALA A 344 -4.33 -2.31 37.27
C ALA A 344 -3.57 -3.50 37.87
N ALA A 345 -4.33 -4.41 38.48
CA ALA A 345 -3.80 -5.69 38.88
C ALA A 345 -3.44 -6.51 37.64
N ARG A 346 -2.29 -7.20 37.68
CA ARG A 346 -1.88 -8.11 36.61
C ARG A 346 -2.74 -9.37 36.64
N GLU A 347 -3.28 -9.71 35.49
CA GLU A 347 -3.91 -11.01 35.22
C GLU A 347 -2.84 -12.04 34.86
N ARG A 348 -3.17 -13.31 35.08
CA ARG A 348 -2.26 -14.43 34.85
C ARG A 348 -2.96 -15.53 34.07
N VAL A 349 -2.32 -15.98 32.99
CA VAL A 349 -2.82 -17.04 32.11
C VAL A 349 -1.75 -18.10 31.92
N GLU A 350 -2.14 -19.37 32.05
CA GLU A 350 -1.25 -20.50 31.78
C GLU A 350 -0.77 -20.47 30.32
N ALA A 351 0.52 -20.72 30.14
CA ALA A 351 1.17 -20.90 28.85
C ALA A 351 2.04 -22.17 28.89
N ASP A 352 2.37 -22.69 27.73
CA ASP A 352 3.13 -23.93 27.57
C ASP A 352 4.48 -23.73 26.86
N ILE A 353 4.72 -22.54 26.29
CA ILE A 353 5.96 -22.23 25.56
C ILE A 353 6.26 -20.72 25.59
N VAL A 354 7.55 -20.40 25.53
CA VAL A 354 8.10 -19.06 25.26
C VAL A 354 9.22 -19.20 24.24
N LEU A 355 9.26 -18.25 23.29
CA LEU A 355 10.33 -18.05 22.32
C LEU A 355 10.98 -16.69 22.62
N THR A 356 12.30 -16.63 22.65
CA THR A 356 13.07 -15.39 22.87
C THR A 356 14.42 -15.49 22.17
N PHE A 357 15.08 -14.36 21.93
CA PHE A 357 16.45 -14.32 21.44
C PHE A 357 17.43 -13.88 22.55
N PRO A 358 18.65 -14.45 22.64
CA PRO A 358 19.59 -14.18 23.75
C PRO A 358 20.02 -12.71 23.91
N ASP A 359 20.01 -11.93 22.83
CA ASP A 359 20.45 -10.53 22.78
C ASP A 359 19.33 -9.57 22.36
N GLY A 360 18.10 -10.06 22.22
CA GLY A 360 16.97 -9.31 21.68
C GLY A 360 17.13 -8.88 20.22
N CYS A 361 18.20 -9.30 19.54
CA CYS A 361 18.37 -9.07 18.11
C CYS A 361 17.65 -10.18 17.35
N ARG A 362 16.92 -9.78 16.30
CA ARG A 362 16.33 -10.73 15.36
C ARG A 362 17.45 -11.53 14.72
N SER A 363 17.31 -12.85 14.72
CA SER A 363 18.09 -13.74 13.88
C SER A 363 17.18 -14.38 12.85
N ASP A 364 17.71 -14.53 11.63
CA ASP A 364 17.03 -15.17 10.50
C ASP A 364 17.18 -16.70 10.54
N GLY A 365 17.72 -17.24 11.63
CA GLY A 365 18.08 -18.65 11.81
C GLY A 365 17.38 -19.30 13.00
N ILE A 366 16.96 -20.55 12.81
CA ILE A 366 16.38 -21.37 13.87
C ILE A 366 17.38 -21.69 14.99
N GLU A 367 18.67 -21.59 14.71
CA GLU A 367 19.77 -21.86 15.63
C GLU A 367 19.87 -20.86 16.81
N ASP A 368 19.34 -19.65 16.63
CA ASP A 368 19.48 -18.57 17.61
C ASP A 368 18.25 -18.40 18.50
N VAL A 369 17.15 -19.09 18.19
CA VAL A 369 15.95 -19.06 19.01
C VAL A 369 16.17 -19.83 20.31
N THR A 370 15.83 -19.20 21.43
CA THR A 370 15.79 -19.84 22.74
C THR A 370 14.37 -20.27 23.05
N ILE A 371 14.19 -21.55 23.39
CA ILE A 371 12.90 -22.19 23.60
C ILE A 371 12.78 -22.66 25.05
N ALA A 372 11.83 -22.10 25.79
CA ALA A 372 11.40 -22.63 27.07
C ALA A 372 9.99 -23.23 26.95
N TYR A 373 9.78 -24.45 27.42
CA TYR A 373 8.48 -25.11 27.29
C TYR A 373 8.12 -25.96 28.51
N VAL A 374 6.81 -26.19 28.70
CA VAL A 374 6.28 -27.14 29.68
C VAL A 374 5.97 -28.45 28.94
N ALA A 375 6.60 -29.54 29.34
CA ALA A 375 6.33 -30.86 28.78
C ALA A 375 4.86 -31.25 29.00
N SER A 376 4.10 -31.35 27.91
CA SER A 376 2.67 -31.70 27.93
C SER A 376 2.23 -32.22 26.58
N ASP A 377 1.08 -32.90 26.54
CA ASP A 377 0.48 -33.37 25.29
C ASP A 377 -0.11 -32.23 24.42
N ALA A 378 -0.17 -30.99 24.95
CA ALA A 378 -0.72 -29.84 24.23
C ALA A 378 0.26 -29.23 23.21
N LEU A 379 1.57 -29.39 23.43
CA LEU A 379 2.62 -28.92 22.55
C LEU A 379 3.18 -30.11 21.76
N GLN A 380 2.69 -30.28 20.53
CA GLN A 380 3.12 -31.34 19.61
C GLN A 380 4.18 -30.81 18.62
N PRO A 381 5.02 -31.68 18.02
CA PRO A 381 6.05 -31.26 17.07
C PRO A 381 5.53 -30.37 15.93
N ASP A 382 4.43 -30.75 15.27
CA ASP A 382 3.88 -29.96 14.15
C ASP A 382 3.41 -28.57 14.60
N ILE A 383 2.89 -28.46 15.83
CA ILE A 383 2.49 -27.17 16.41
C ILE A 383 3.71 -26.28 16.67
N LEU A 384 4.82 -26.86 17.13
CA LEU A 384 6.06 -26.12 17.34
C LEU A 384 6.69 -25.69 16.01
N VAL A 385 6.61 -26.54 14.97
CA VAL A 385 7.03 -26.16 13.60
C VAL A 385 6.27 -24.94 13.12
N ASP A 386 4.93 -24.94 13.21
CA ASP A 386 4.11 -23.79 12.80
C ASP A 386 4.45 -22.51 13.58
N LEU A 387 4.75 -22.63 14.88
CA LEU A 387 5.16 -21.49 15.69
C LEU A 387 6.52 -20.95 15.26
N LEU A 388 7.50 -21.82 15.02
CA LEU A 388 8.85 -21.44 14.61
C LEU A 388 8.84 -20.81 13.22
N ASP A 389 8.03 -21.34 12.30
CA ASP A 389 7.84 -20.77 10.97
C ASP A 389 7.33 -19.34 11.04
N ASN A 390 6.22 -19.13 11.75
CA ASN A 390 5.67 -17.78 11.93
C ASN A 390 6.60 -16.86 12.74
N ALA A 391 7.35 -17.38 13.71
CA ALA A 391 8.17 -16.57 14.61
C ALA A 391 9.54 -16.20 14.06
N CYS A 392 10.13 -17.04 13.19
CA CYS A 392 11.55 -16.98 12.87
C CYS A 392 11.86 -17.02 11.36
N PHE A 393 10.99 -17.55 10.50
CA PHE A 393 11.30 -17.62 9.08
C PHE A 393 11.13 -16.25 8.40
N SER A 394 12.18 -15.79 7.72
CA SER A 394 12.15 -14.62 6.83
C SER A 394 13.03 -14.94 5.62
N ALA A 395 12.49 -14.79 4.40
CA ALA A 395 13.27 -15.11 3.21
C ALA A 395 14.37 -14.09 2.95
N TRP A 396 15.57 -14.56 2.60
CA TRP A 396 16.64 -13.68 2.16
C TRP A 396 16.40 -13.21 0.73
N ASN A 397 16.42 -11.90 0.55
CA ASN A 397 16.15 -11.23 -0.72
C ASN A 397 17.43 -10.82 -1.49
N ASP A 398 18.60 -11.27 -1.05
CA ASP A 398 19.88 -11.03 -1.71
C ASP A 398 19.94 -11.73 -3.08
N SER A 399 20.69 -11.16 -4.03
CA SER A 399 20.74 -11.66 -5.42
C SER A 399 21.26 -13.08 -5.57
N ASP A 400 22.04 -13.54 -4.58
CA ASP A 400 22.67 -14.86 -4.57
C ASP A 400 21.91 -15.85 -3.66
N ALA A 401 20.80 -15.42 -3.06
CA ALA A 401 19.95 -16.27 -2.24
C ALA A 401 19.15 -17.25 -3.11
N ASP A 402 18.84 -18.41 -2.53
CA ASP A 402 17.95 -19.39 -3.16
C ASP A 402 16.52 -18.83 -3.32
N SER A 403 15.66 -19.50 -4.09
CA SER A 403 14.24 -19.10 -4.16
C SER A 403 13.57 -19.19 -2.78
N TRP A 404 12.55 -18.36 -2.55
CA TRP A 404 11.72 -18.39 -1.33
C TRP A 404 11.32 -19.83 -0.98
N ASP A 405 10.75 -20.58 -1.95
CA ASP A 405 10.32 -21.96 -1.75
C ASP A 405 11.45 -22.86 -1.24
N THR A 406 12.67 -22.69 -1.75
CA THR A 406 13.83 -23.51 -1.39
C THR A 406 14.34 -23.18 0.01
N GLN A 407 14.32 -21.90 0.38
CA GLN A 407 14.69 -21.44 1.71
C GLN A 407 13.67 -21.91 2.75
N HIS A 408 12.38 -21.71 2.48
CA HIS A 408 11.28 -22.13 3.35
C HIS A 408 11.26 -23.65 3.54
N ASP A 409 11.46 -24.43 2.47
CA ASP A 409 11.58 -25.89 2.53
C ASP A 409 12.74 -26.36 3.43
N ARG A 410 13.86 -25.62 3.43
CA ARG A 410 15.01 -25.91 4.30
C ARG A 410 14.63 -25.61 5.74
N PHE A 411 14.11 -24.41 6.00
CA PHE A 411 13.68 -23.97 7.31
C PHE A 411 12.69 -24.95 7.95
N LEU A 412 11.63 -25.36 7.23
CA LEU A 412 10.64 -26.30 7.75
C LEU A 412 11.21 -27.68 8.10
N ARG A 413 12.25 -28.15 7.39
CA ARG A 413 12.93 -29.41 7.74
C ARG A 413 13.70 -29.27 9.04
N ASP A 414 14.45 -28.19 9.18
CA ASP A 414 15.27 -27.94 10.36
C ASP A 414 14.37 -27.68 11.59
N ALA A 415 13.26 -26.96 11.42
CA ALA A 415 12.22 -26.78 12.42
C ALA A 415 11.57 -28.08 12.85
N ARG A 416 11.29 -28.98 11.91
CA ARG A 416 10.71 -30.29 12.22
C ARG A 416 11.69 -31.15 13.00
N GLU A 417 12.95 -31.24 12.56
CA GLU A 417 13.99 -31.95 13.30
C GLU A 417 14.11 -31.44 14.74
N LEU A 418 14.24 -30.12 14.91
CA LEU A 418 14.37 -29.49 16.22
C LEU A 418 13.15 -29.81 17.11
N SER A 419 11.95 -29.66 16.56
CA SER A 419 10.69 -29.89 17.30
C SER A 419 10.56 -31.34 17.77
N TYR A 420 10.87 -32.32 16.91
CA TYR A 420 10.86 -33.73 17.31
C TYR A 420 11.97 -34.06 18.32
N ARG A 421 13.17 -33.48 18.17
CA ARG A 421 14.30 -33.68 19.08
C ARG A 421 13.94 -33.22 20.49
N ILE A 422 13.33 -32.04 20.62
CA ILE A 422 12.97 -31.43 21.89
C ILE A 422 11.79 -32.16 22.55
N LEU A 423 10.70 -32.41 21.81
CA LEU A 423 9.42 -32.85 22.39
C LEU A 423 9.27 -34.36 22.48
N VAL A 424 9.99 -35.13 21.66
CA VAL A 424 9.86 -36.61 21.59
C VAL A 424 11.19 -37.29 21.87
N GLY A 425 12.28 -36.79 21.28
CA GLY A 425 13.65 -37.29 21.47
C GLY A 425 14.39 -37.59 20.17
N GLU A 426 15.68 -37.89 20.31
CA GLU A 426 16.63 -37.99 19.18
C GLU A 426 16.20 -39.00 18.10
N ASN A 427 15.76 -40.20 18.48
CA ASN A 427 15.34 -41.22 17.53
C ASN A 427 14.12 -40.80 16.70
N ALA A 428 13.22 -40.01 17.28
CA ALA A 428 12.05 -39.51 16.59
C ALA A 428 12.42 -38.38 15.60
N ALA A 429 13.39 -37.54 15.96
CA ALA A 429 13.93 -36.52 15.05
C ALA A 429 14.59 -37.16 13.82
N ILE A 430 15.44 -38.17 14.04
CA ILE A 430 16.05 -38.96 12.97
C ILE A 430 14.98 -39.60 12.09
N ALA A 431 13.96 -40.23 12.69
CA ALA A 431 12.86 -40.83 11.94
C ALA A 431 12.08 -39.79 11.12
N SER A 432 11.91 -38.57 11.63
CA SER A 432 11.25 -37.47 10.92
C SER A 432 12.01 -37.04 9.67
N GLN A 433 13.33 -36.86 9.77
CA GLN A 433 14.18 -36.52 8.62
C GLN A 433 14.04 -37.56 7.49
N PHE A 434 14.02 -38.86 7.84
CA PHE A 434 13.83 -39.91 6.85
C PHE A 434 12.43 -39.89 6.23
N ARG A 435 11.38 -39.61 7.02
CA ARG A 435 10.02 -39.48 6.47
C ARG A 435 9.94 -38.32 5.48
N ASP A 436 10.56 -37.19 5.76
CA ASP A 436 10.58 -36.03 4.85
C ASP A 436 11.36 -36.32 3.56
N ALA A 437 12.53 -36.95 3.68
CA ALA A 437 13.32 -37.37 2.52
C ALA A 437 12.54 -38.35 1.63
N ILE A 438 11.83 -39.30 2.25
CA ILE A 438 10.99 -40.27 1.55
C ILE A 438 9.77 -39.57 0.92
N ALA A 439 9.10 -38.67 1.64
CA ALA A 439 7.92 -37.93 1.16
C ALA A 439 8.16 -37.26 -0.20
N ARG A 440 9.36 -36.67 -0.39
CA ARG A 440 9.79 -36.01 -1.64
C ARG A 440 9.89 -36.95 -2.84
N ILE A 441 10.15 -38.24 -2.60
CA ILE A 441 10.25 -39.26 -3.64
C ILE A 441 9.05 -40.20 -3.66
N MET A 442 8.04 -39.99 -2.81
CA MET A 442 6.87 -40.90 -2.71
C MET A 442 6.13 -41.08 -4.04
N TRP A 443 6.13 -40.07 -4.90
CA TRP A 443 5.50 -40.14 -6.22
C TRP A 443 6.17 -41.17 -7.15
N THR A 444 7.41 -41.58 -6.87
CA THR A 444 8.13 -42.60 -7.64
C THR A 444 7.74 -44.03 -7.24
N LEU A 445 7.08 -44.21 -6.08
CA LEU A 445 6.70 -45.52 -5.58
C LEU A 445 5.46 -46.05 -6.32
N PRO A 446 5.54 -47.20 -7.03
CA PRO A 446 4.38 -47.76 -7.72
C PRO A 446 3.27 -48.14 -6.73
N LYS A 447 2.01 -47.89 -7.13
CA LYS A 447 0.83 -48.30 -6.35
C LYS A 447 0.87 -49.80 -6.08
N GLY A 448 0.53 -50.21 -4.86
CA GLY A 448 0.48 -51.62 -4.46
C GLY A 448 1.81 -52.20 -3.97
N LYS A 449 2.89 -51.40 -3.89
CA LYS A 449 4.19 -51.85 -3.38
C LYS A 449 4.46 -51.34 -1.96
N ARG A 450 5.19 -52.14 -1.17
CA ARG A 450 5.81 -51.78 0.11
C ARG A 450 7.31 -51.73 -0.07
N VAL A 451 7.96 -50.71 0.46
CA VAL A 451 9.42 -50.58 0.48
C VAL A 451 9.91 -50.58 1.91
N GLU A 452 10.90 -51.41 2.20
CA GLU A 452 11.66 -51.40 3.45
C GLU A 452 13.10 -50.97 3.16
N ILE A 453 13.58 -49.99 3.92
CA ILE A 453 14.93 -49.45 3.82
C ILE A 453 15.62 -49.74 5.13
N ALA A 454 16.75 -50.45 5.09
CA ALA A 454 17.53 -50.80 6.27
C ALA A 454 19.01 -50.52 6.03
N PHE A 455 19.64 -49.79 6.95
CA PHE A 455 21.06 -49.52 6.94
C PHE A 455 21.52 -49.03 8.31
N THR A 456 22.81 -49.17 8.57
CA THR A 456 23.54 -48.51 9.65
C THR A 456 24.58 -47.58 9.02
N HIS A 457 25.23 -46.76 9.85
CA HIS A 457 26.31 -45.89 9.40
C HIS A 457 27.42 -46.63 8.64
N ASP A 458 27.67 -47.89 9.00
CA ASP A 458 28.78 -48.69 8.47
C ASP A 458 28.35 -49.75 7.44
N SER A 459 27.07 -49.81 7.06
CA SER A 459 26.54 -50.78 6.10
C SER A 459 25.97 -50.11 4.86
N PRO A 460 26.07 -50.73 3.67
CA PRO A 460 25.38 -50.23 2.49
C PRO A 460 23.86 -50.18 2.70
N ILE A 461 23.19 -49.30 1.95
CA ILE A 461 21.73 -49.16 1.99
C ILE A 461 21.08 -50.40 1.37
N ALA A 462 20.37 -51.19 2.19
CA ALA A 462 19.54 -52.29 1.72
C ALA A 462 18.12 -51.80 1.46
N VAL A 463 17.59 -52.10 0.28
CA VAL A 463 16.22 -51.74 -0.13
C VAL A 463 15.50 -53.00 -0.59
N GLU A 464 14.43 -53.36 0.11
CA GLU A 464 13.54 -54.47 -0.26
C GLU A 464 12.20 -53.93 -0.73
N VAL A 465 11.70 -54.46 -1.85
CA VAL A 465 10.39 -54.10 -2.42
C VAL A 465 9.52 -55.34 -2.46
N SER A 466 8.35 -55.26 -1.83
CA SER A 466 7.36 -56.34 -1.79
C SER A 466 5.98 -55.85 -2.25
N ASP A 467 5.10 -56.78 -2.63
CA ASP A 467 3.69 -56.47 -2.88
C ASP A 467 2.97 -56.24 -1.55
N LEU A 468 2.11 -55.22 -1.50
CA LEU A 468 1.17 -55.08 -0.39
C LEU A 468 0.27 -56.31 -0.36
N PRO A 469 -0.02 -56.88 0.83
CA PRO A 469 -0.92 -58.01 0.94
C PRO A 469 -2.25 -57.64 0.27
N GLY A 470 -2.71 -58.49 -0.66
CA GLY A 470 -3.94 -58.26 -1.39
C GLY A 470 -5.07 -57.93 -0.44
N THR A 471 -5.63 -56.72 -0.56
CA THR A 471 -6.94 -56.43 -0.01
C THR A 471 -7.93 -57.25 -0.83
N ASN A 472 -8.30 -58.42 -0.30
CA ASN A 472 -9.48 -59.14 -0.77
C ASN A 472 -10.73 -58.30 -0.53
#